data_AF-A0A2M8EEY4-F1
#
_entry.id   AF-A0A2M8EEY4-F1
#
_cell.length_a   1.000
_cell.length_b   1.000
_cell.length_c   1.000
_cell.angle_alpha   90.00
_cell.angle_beta   90.00
_cell.angle_gamma   90.00
#
_symmetry.space_group_name_H-M   'P 1'
#
loop_
_entity.id
_entity.type
_entity.pdbx_description
1 polymer ?
#
loop_
_entity_poly.entity_id
_entity_poly.type
_entity_poly.pdbx_seq_one_letter_code
_entity_poly.pdbx_strand_id
1 'polypeptide(L)'
;MTRPTDSVTLPLPQPDQRWLHLLKQAVRDDPRGCTGVALKLIKPPESISSVGKTYHRSYVSQAVHGLLKQPAGVLFQQAVLAAFGDGRIDCPHLKTDIALGECQRHSAITWGQVANTGYERLDLWRACQDCLHNPANQSNKAKP
;
A
#
# COMPACT_ATOMS: atom_id res chain seq x y z
N MET A 1 -7.73 8.46 39.95
CA MET A 1 -8.20 7.34 39.10
C MET A 1 -7.71 7.58 37.68
N THR A 2 -6.53 7.09 37.32
CA THR A 2 -5.91 7.23 36.00
C THR A 2 -6.11 5.93 35.23
N ARG A 3 -6.89 5.96 34.14
CA ARG A 3 -6.97 4.84 33.19
C ARG A 3 -5.69 4.81 32.36
N PRO A 4 -4.97 3.68 32.26
CA PRO A 4 -3.95 3.53 31.24
C PRO A 4 -4.64 3.40 29.88
N THR A 5 -4.26 4.25 28.95
CA THR A 5 -4.65 4.15 27.54
C THR A 5 -3.89 2.98 26.94
N ASP A 6 -4.53 1.81 26.89
CA ASP A 6 -4.04 0.69 26.08
C ASP A 6 -4.05 1.14 24.61
N SER A 7 -2.87 1.57 24.15
CA SER A 7 -2.58 1.73 22.73
C SER A 7 -2.71 0.36 22.10
N VAL A 8 -3.86 0.09 21.48
CA VAL A 8 -4.07 -1.07 20.62
C VAL A 8 -3.07 -0.96 19.48
N THR A 9 -1.89 -1.54 19.68
CA THR A 9 -0.85 -1.65 18.67
C THR A 9 -1.31 -2.75 17.73
N LEU A 10 -2.06 -2.35 16.69
CA LEU A 10 -2.32 -3.25 15.58
C LEU A 10 -0.96 -3.58 14.94
N PRO A 11 -0.58 -4.86 14.86
CA PRO A 11 0.69 -5.23 14.25
C PRO A 11 0.71 -4.75 12.80
N LEU A 12 1.81 -4.09 12.44
CA LEU A 12 2.08 -3.70 11.06
C LEU A 12 1.97 -4.92 10.14
N PRO A 13 1.40 -4.79 8.93
CA PRO A 13 1.51 -5.84 7.94
C PRO A 13 3.00 -6.04 7.65
N GLN A 14 3.49 -7.21 8.02
CA GLN A 14 4.83 -7.69 7.73
C GLN A 14 5.07 -7.61 6.19
N PRO A 15 6.32 -7.47 5.71
CA PRO A 15 6.62 -7.30 4.27
C PRO A 15 6.03 -8.42 3.37
N ASP A 16 5.72 -9.59 3.93
CA ASP A 16 4.98 -10.69 3.29
C ASP A 16 3.47 -10.42 3.07
N GLN A 17 2.93 -9.32 3.60
CA GLN A 17 1.50 -8.94 3.53
C GLN A 17 1.24 -7.72 2.65
N ARG A 18 2.28 -7.02 2.16
CA ARG A 18 2.12 -5.82 1.31
C ARG A 18 1.29 -6.12 0.05
N TRP A 19 1.58 -7.23 -0.61
CA TRP A 19 0.82 -7.67 -1.79
C TRP A 19 -0.68 -7.87 -1.46
N LEU A 20 -1.02 -8.36 -0.27
CA LEU A 20 -2.42 -8.61 0.10
C LEU A 20 -3.18 -7.30 0.30
N HIS A 21 -2.53 -6.29 0.89
CA HIS A 21 -3.11 -4.96 1.01
C HIS A 21 -3.40 -4.34 -0.36
N LEU A 22 -2.42 -4.39 -1.27
CA LEU A 22 -2.57 -3.93 -2.65
C LEU A 22 -3.70 -4.66 -3.37
N LEU A 23 -3.80 -5.98 -3.20
CA LEU A 23 -4.87 -6.77 -3.80
C LEU A 23 -6.25 -6.37 -3.28
N LYS A 24 -6.40 -6.18 -1.97
CA LYS A 24 -7.66 -5.73 -1.35
C LYS A 24 -8.06 -4.35 -1.83
N GLN A 25 -7.11 -3.43 -1.93
CA GLN A 25 -7.35 -2.08 -2.44
C GLN A 25 -7.75 -2.11 -3.91
N ALA A 26 -7.02 -2.84 -4.76
CA ALA A 26 -7.34 -2.98 -6.18
C ALA A 26 -8.73 -3.57 -6.42
N VAL A 27 -9.17 -4.53 -5.59
CA VAL A 27 -10.53 -5.09 -5.68
C VAL A 27 -11.60 -4.08 -5.27
N ARG A 28 -11.31 -3.18 -4.32
CA ARG A 28 -12.24 -2.12 -3.91
C ARG A 28 -12.37 -1.04 -4.99
N ASP A 29 -11.26 -0.70 -5.64
CA ASP A 29 -11.20 0.41 -6.60
C ASP A 29 -11.66 0.00 -8.01
N ASP A 30 -11.64 -1.30 -8.34
CA ASP A 30 -12.10 -1.81 -9.63
C ASP A 30 -13.63 -1.96 -9.66
N PRO A 31 -14.36 -1.36 -10.64
CA PRO A 31 -15.81 -1.46 -10.72
C PRO A 31 -16.32 -2.88 -10.97
N ARG A 32 -15.46 -3.79 -11.45
CA ARG A 32 -15.77 -5.22 -11.64
C ARG A 32 -15.23 -6.07 -10.48
N GLY A 33 -14.68 -5.46 -9.45
CA GLY A 33 -14.12 -6.10 -8.27
C GLY A 33 -13.05 -7.15 -8.60
N CYS A 34 -13.15 -8.33 -7.98
CA CYS A 34 -12.23 -9.45 -8.22
C CYS A 34 -12.13 -9.84 -9.71
N THR A 35 -13.18 -9.65 -10.51
CA THR A 35 -13.16 -9.99 -11.94
C THR A 35 -12.24 -9.06 -12.72
N GLY A 36 -12.32 -7.76 -12.47
CA GLY A 36 -11.45 -6.78 -13.15
C GLY A 36 -9.99 -6.94 -12.74
N VAL A 37 -9.75 -7.16 -11.45
CA VAL A 37 -8.41 -7.43 -10.92
C VAL A 37 -7.80 -8.70 -11.51
N ALA A 38 -8.57 -9.78 -11.61
CA ALA A 38 -8.09 -11.04 -12.19
C ALA A 38 -7.59 -10.88 -13.63
N LEU A 39 -8.28 -10.08 -14.44
CA LEU A 39 -7.89 -9.79 -15.83
C LEU A 39 -6.60 -8.96 -15.94
N LYS A 40 -6.29 -8.15 -14.92
CA LYS A 40 -5.07 -7.32 -14.86
C LYS A 40 -3.86 -8.09 -14.34
N LEU A 41 -4.08 -9.19 -13.62
CA LEU A 41 -3.01 -10.05 -13.10
C LEU A 41 -2.56 -11.05 -14.16
N ILE A 42 -1.53 -10.67 -14.92
CA ILE A 42 -0.89 -11.54 -15.91
C ILE A 42 0.04 -12.51 -15.20
N LYS A 43 -0.05 -13.80 -15.54
CA LYS A 43 0.85 -14.82 -15.04
C LYS A 43 2.22 -14.65 -15.69
N PRO A 44 3.32 -14.73 -14.91
CA PRO A 44 4.64 -14.82 -15.50
C PRO A 44 4.73 -16.09 -16.37
N PRO A 45 5.47 -16.05 -17.48
CA PRO A 45 5.58 -17.20 -18.37
C PRO A 45 6.40 -18.31 -17.70
N GLU A 46 5.71 -19.28 -17.11
CA GLU A 46 6.33 -20.53 -16.64
C GLU A 46 6.66 -21.49 -17.80
N SER A 47 6.03 -21.28 -18.95
CA SER A 47 6.25 -22.00 -20.21
C SER A 47 5.74 -21.16 -21.39
N ILE A 48 6.10 -21.52 -22.63
CA ILE A 48 5.53 -20.90 -23.85
C ILE A 48 4.00 -20.94 -23.83
N SER A 49 3.43 -22.01 -23.28
CA SER A 49 1.99 -22.23 -23.14
C SER A 49 1.33 -21.35 -22.06
N SER A 50 2.11 -20.61 -21.26
CA SER A 50 1.63 -19.76 -20.17
C SER A 50 1.65 -18.26 -20.50
N VAL A 51 2.21 -17.87 -21.64
CA VAL A 51 2.29 -16.47 -22.08
C VAL A 51 0.88 -15.87 -22.23
N GLY A 52 0.63 -14.74 -21.58
CA GLY A 52 -0.63 -14.01 -21.65
C GLY A 52 -1.80 -14.62 -20.86
N LYS A 53 -1.58 -15.69 -20.06
CA LYS A 53 -2.62 -16.22 -19.17
C LYS A 53 -2.79 -15.31 -17.96
N THR A 54 -4.02 -15.14 -17.50
CA THR A 54 -4.35 -14.38 -16.30
C THR A 54 -4.69 -15.31 -15.12
N TYR A 55 -4.69 -14.76 -13.90
CA TYR A 55 -5.22 -15.48 -12.75
C TYR A 55 -6.74 -15.57 -12.79
N HIS A 56 -7.30 -16.63 -12.22
CA HIS A 56 -8.74 -16.82 -12.22
C HIS A 56 -9.40 -15.96 -11.13
N ARG A 57 -10.59 -15.41 -11.40
CA ARG A 57 -11.39 -14.60 -10.45
C ARG A 57 -11.54 -15.30 -9.10
N SER A 58 -11.84 -16.60 -9.10
CA SER A 58 -12.03 -17.36 -7.87
C SER A 58 -10.78 -17.41 -7.00
N TYR A 59 -9.59 -17.48 -7.63
CA TYR A 59 -8.32 -17.48 -6.91
C TYR A 59 -8.07 -16.12 -6.23
N VAL A 60 -8.32 -15.02 -6.94
CA VAL A 60 -8.25 -13.66 -6.38
C VAL A 60 -9.23 -13.49 -5.21
N SER A 61 -10.47 -13.95 -5.37
CA SER A 61 -11.48 -13.90 -4.32
C SER A 61 -11.05 -14.69 -3.08
N GLN A 62 -10.53 -15.90 -3.25
CA GLN A 62 -10.04 -16.71 -2.14
C GLN A 62 -8.86 -16.04 -1.43
N ALA A 63 -7.92 -15.46 -2.18
CA ALA A 63 -6.78 -14.74 -1.61
C ALA A 63 -7.23 -13.55 -0.75
N VAL A 64 -8.14 -12.72 -1.26
CA VAL A 64 -8.67 -11.53 -0.55
C VAL A 64 -9.37 -11.89 0.76
N HIS A 65 -10.14 -12.98 0.77
CA HIS A 65 -10.89 -13.44 1.94
C HIS A 65 -10.13 -14.41 2.84
N GLY A 66 -8.85 -14.72 2.54
CA GLY A 66 -8.07 -15.66 3.33
C GLY A 66 -8.57 -17.10 3.26
N LEU A 67 -9.23 -17.48 2.16
CA LEU A 67 -9.84 -18.81 1.94
C LEU A 67 -8.95 -19.76 1.14
N LEU A 68 -7.71 -19.36 0.82
CA LEU A 68 -6.77 -20.24 0.13
C LEU A 68 -6.36 -21.38 1.08
N LYS A 69 -6.44 -22.63 0.60
CA LYS A 69 -5.99 -23.82 1.35
C LYS A 69 -4.49 -23.85 1.61
N GLN A 70 -3.72 -23.08 0.84
CA GLN A 70 -2.28 -22.96 0.89
C GLN A 70 -1.93 -21.46 0.82
N PRO A 71 -0.78 -21.03 1.36
CA PRO A 71 -0.34 -19.65 1.18
C PRO A 71 -0.28 -19.29 -0.30
N ALA A 72 -0.57 -18.03 -0.61
CA ALA A 72 -0.54 -17.55 -1.98
C ALA A 72 0.86 -17.75 -2.57
N GLY A 73 0.95 -18.32 -3.78
CA GLY A 73 2.23 -18.61 -4.42
C GLY A 73 3.05 -17.34 -4.69
N VAL A 74 4.38 -17.44 -4.61
CA VAL A 74 5.30 -16.31 -4.77
C VAL A 74 5.06 -15.55 -6.08
N LEU A 75 4.83 -16.28 -7.19
CA LEU A 75 4.55 -15.68 -8.50
C LEU A 75 3.26 -14.85 -8.52
N PHE A 76 2.24 -15.26 -7.76
CA PHE A 76 1.02 -14.48 -7.63
C PHE A 76 1.28 -13.20 -6.84
N GLN A 77 2.01 -13.28 -5.72
CA GLN A 77 2.37 -12.10 -4.93
C GLN A 77 3.19 -11.11 -5.77
N GLN A 78 4.16 -11.59 -6.55
CA GLN A 78 4.95 -10.78 -7.47
C GLN A 78 4.10 -10.16 -8.59
N ALA A 79 3.15 -10.91 -9.17
CA ALA A 79 2.24 -10.37 -10.18
C ALA A 79 1.37 -9.23 -9.60
N VAL A 80 0.94 -9.34 -8.35
CA VAL A 80 0.19 -8.27 -7.66
C VAL A 80 1.06 -7.04 -7.44
N LEU A 81 2.29 -7.24 -6.96
CA LEU A 81 3.24 -6.14 -6.77
C LEU A 81 3.58 -5.44 -8.10
N ALA A 82 3.79 -6.19 -9.17
CA ALA A 82 4.07 -5.63 -10.49
C ALA A 82 2.86 -4.89 -11.08
N ALA A 83 1.64 -5.41 -10.90
CA ALA A 83 0.45 -4.80 -11.47
C ALA A 83 -0.07 -3.58 -10.69
N PHE A 84 0.17 -3.53 -9.37
CA PHE A 84 -0.48 -2.55 -8.48
C PHE A 84 0.47 -1.83 -7.52
N GLY A 85 1.74 -2.23 -7.46
CA GLY A 85 2.75 -1.62 -6.58
C GLY A 85 3.41 -0.36 -7.14
N ASP A 86 3.35 -0.16 -8.46
CA ASP A 86 3.93 1.02 -9.12
C ASP A 86 3.25 2.31 -8.64
N GLY A 87 4.08 3.32 -8.34
CA GLY A 87 3.61 4.60 -7.84
C GLY A 87 3.04 4.54 -6.41
N ARG A 88 3.37 3.50 -5.63
CA ARG A 88 3.02 3.38 -4.21
C ARG A 88 4.27 3.25 -3.35
N ILE A 89 4.18 3.77 -2.13
CA ILE A 89 5.29 3.85 -1.19
C ILE A 89 4.83 3.41 0.20
N ASP A 90 5.68 2.63 0.87
CA ASP A 90 5.49 2.30 2.28
C ASP A 90 5.78 3.55 3.12
N CYS A 91 4.73 4.14 3.69
CA CYS A 91 4.88 5.33 4.52
C CYS A 91 5.26 4.92 5.95
N PRO A 92 6.43 5.33 6.48
CA PRO A 92 6.84 4.98 7.84
C PRO A 92 5.97 5.65 8.91
N HIS A 93 5.32 6.76 8.60
CA HIS A 93 4.53 7.55 9.54
C HIS A 93 3.06 7.13 9.58
N LEU A 94 2.46 6.90 8.40
CA LEU A 94 1.11 6.33 8.29
C LEU A 94 1.09 4.81 8.45
N LYS A 95 2.26 4.18 8.47
CA LYS A 95 2.42 2.74 8.72
C LYS A 95 1.62 1.89 7.72
N THR A 96 1.48 2.39 6.49
CA THR A 96 0.69 1.79 5.43
C THR A 96 1.24 2.15 4.06
N ASP A 97 0.89 1.34 3.07
CA ASP A 97 1.24 1.55 1.67
C ASP A 97 0.27 2.58 1.05
N ILE A 98 0.80 3.76 0.74
CA ILE A 98 0.05 4.89 0.19
C ILE A 98 0.47 5.17 -1.25
N ALA A 99 -0.40 5.82 -2.02
CA ALA A 99 0.00 6.30 -3.33
C ALA A 99 1.09 7.38 -3.20
N LEU A 100 2.02 7.44 -4.15
CA LEU A 100 3.05 8.48 -4.20
C LEU A 100 2.42 9.88 -4.25
N GLY A 101 1.33 10.04 -4.98
CA GLY A 101 0.56 11.30 -4.99
C GLY A 101 -0.11 11.62 -3.65
N GLU A 102 -0.42 10.63 -2.82
CA GLU A 102 -0.88 10.84 -1.44
C GLU A 102 0.27 11.26 -0.53
N CYS A 103 1.43 10.62 -0.66
CA CYS A 103 2.65 11.03 0.03
C CYS A 103 3.00 12.50 -0.28
N GLN A 104 2.99 12.89 -1.56
CA GLN A 104 3.23 14.25 -2.02
C GLN A 104 2.19 15.24 -1.48
N ARG A 105 0.91 14.85 -1.44
CA ARG A 105 -0.15 15.68 -0.86
C ARG A 105 0.12 15.92 0.62
N HIS A 106 0.49 14.90 1.39
CA HIS A 106 0.82 15.05 2.81
C HIS A 106 2.05 15.93 3.03
N SER A 107 3.11 15.79 2.22
CA SER A 107 4.31 16.62 2.35
C SER A 107 4.09 18.08 1.96
N ALA A 108 3.13 18.35 1.07
CA ALA A 108 2.79 19.71 0.61
C ALA A 108 1.86 20.48 1.56
N ILE A 109 1.35 19.85 2.61
CA ILE A 109 0.47 20.52 3.58
C ILE A 109 1.25 21.64 4.30
N THR A 110 0.67 22.84 4.33
CA THR A 110 1.24 24.00 5.00
C THR A 110 0.76 24.11 6.45
N TRP A 111 1.52 24.83 7.29
CA TRP A 111 1.13 25.11 8.68
C TRP A 111 -0.28 25.71 8.80
N GLY A 112 -0.61 26.67 7.95
CA GLY A 112 -1.93 27.33 7.95
C GLY A 112 -3.10 26.36 7.69
N GLN A 113 -2.85 25.24 7.02
CA GLN A 113 -3.86 24.21 6.77
C GLN A 113 -4.03 23.21 7.93
N VAL A 114 -3.05 23.11 8.85
CA VAL A 114 -3.08 22.12 9.95
C VAL A 114 -3.29 22.70 11.33
N ALA A 115 -3.00 24.00 11.51
CA ALA A 115 -2.97 24.65 12.83
C ALA A 115 -4.23 24.42 13.69
N ASN A 116 -5.41 24.23 13.07
CA ASN A 116 -6.69 24.05 13.77
C ASN A 116 -7.38 22.71 13.47
N THR A 117 -6.66 21.71 12.98
CA THR A 117 -7.26 20.44 12.50
C THR A 117 -7.19 19.27 13.48
N GLY A 118 -6.64 19.50 14.68
CA GLY A 118 -6.47 18.50 15.73
C GLY A 118 -5.06 17.91 15.80
N TYR A 119 -4.74 17.31 16.95
CA TYR A 119 -3.38 16.84 17.27
C TYR A 119 -2.88 15.77 16.31
N GLU A 120 -3.70 14.79 15.93
CA GLU A 120 -3.28 13.69 15.04
C GLU A 120 -2.78 14.20 13.68
N ARG A 121 -3.48 15.17 13.10
CA ARG A 121 -3.11 15.75 11.81
C ARG A 121 -1.87 16.64 11.92
N LEU A 122 -1.70 17.29 13.06
CA LEU A 122 -0.54 18.13 13.35
C LEU A 122 0.73 17.27 13.57
N ASP A 123 0.59 16.12 14.23
CA ASP A 123 1.68 15.15 14.43
C ASP A 123 2.09 14.49 13.12
N LEU A 124 1.11 14.08 12.30
CA LEU A 124 1.39 13.58 10.95
C LEU A 124 2.10 14.64 10.10
N TRP A 125 1.66 15.89 10.16
CA TRP A 125 2.30 16.98 9.43
C TRP A 125 3.76 17.17 9.86
N ARG A 126 4.04 17.22 11.16
CA ARG A 126 5.40 17.30 11.70
C ARG A 126 6.26 16.13 11.20
N ALA A 127 5.73 14.91 11.30
CA ALA A 127 6.43 13.72 10.82
C ALA A 127 6.73 13.79 9.32
N CYS A 128 5.82 14.31 8.50
CA CYS A 128 6.04 14.54 7.07
C CYS A 128 7.09 15.62 6.79
N GLN A 129 7.23 16.65 7.63
CA GLN A 129 8.28 17.68 7.46
C GLN A 129 9.68 17.10 7.62
N ASP A 130 9.87 16.11 8.50
CA ASP A 130 11.18 15.48 8.74
C ASP A 130 11.40 14.19 7.91
N CYS A 131 10.42 13.81 7.10
CA CYS A 131 10.44 12.54 6.39
C CYS A 131 11.51 12.51 5.27
N LEU A 132 12.22 11.39 5.14
CA LEU A 132 13.20 11.16 4.06
C LEU A 132 12.55 11.13 2.66
N HIS A 133 11.26 10.79 2.59
CA HIS A 133 10.50 10.78 1.35
C HIS A 133 9.94 12.16 0.97
N ASN A 134 10.09 13.17 1.83
CA ASN A 134 9.65 14.53 1.53
C ASN A 134 10.59 15.17 0.49
N PRO A 135 10.08 15.63 -0.67
CA PRO A 135 10.90 16.28 -1.70
C PRO A 135 11.72 17.47 -1.17
N ALA A 136 11.18 18.24 -0.23
CA ALA A 136 11.88 19.39 0.37
C ALA A 136 13.17 18.98 1.11
N ASN A 137 13.21 17.74 1.64
CA ASN A 137 14.38 17.19 2.33
C ASN A 137 15.37 16.52 1.38
N GLN A 138 14.91 16.08 0.21
CA GLN A 138 15.78 15.46 -0.80
C GLN A 138 16.67 16.48 -1.50
N SER A 139 16.18 17.71 -1.71
CA SER A 139 16.98 18.81 -2.28
C SER A 139 18.20 19.20 -1.44
N ASN A 140 18.19 18.95 -0.12
CA ASN A 140 19.32 19.24 0.77
C ASN A 140 20.39 18.13 0.80
N LYS A 141 20.11 16.92 0.31
CA LYS A 141 21.11 15.84 0.20
C LYS A 141 21.81 15.77 -1.15
N ALA A 142 21.35 16.53 -2.15
CA ALA A 142 21.91 16.55 -3.50
C ALA A 142 22.94 17.67 -3.73
N LYS A 143 23.35 18.39 -2.69
CA LYS A 143 24.45 19.35 -2.77
C LYS A 143 25.71 18.71 -2.16
N PRO A 144 26.76 18.44 -2.95
CA PRO A 144 28.01 17.85 -2.46
C PRO A 144 28.74 18.74 -1.46
#